data_AF-A0A3N5K2J8-F1
#
_entry.id   AF-A0A3N5K2J8-F1
#
_cell.length_a   1.000
_cell.length_b   1.000
_cell.length_c   1.000
_cell.angle_alpha   90.00
_cell.angle_beta   90.00
_cell.angle_gamma   90.00
#
_symmetry.space_group_name_H-M   'P 1'
#
loop_
_entity.id
_entity.type
_entity.pdbx_description
1 polymer ?
#
loop_
_entity_poly.entity_id
_entity_poly.type
_entity_poly.pdbx_seq_one_letter_code
_entity_poly.pdbx_strand_id
1 'polypeptide(L)' 'MADSLPRSQPVAEGRTVVVTGAAGAVGRRVLARLEQDPGVARVVAIDVADVIPGQPKTEQRRLDLALADAPALLKSADT' A
#
# COMPACT_ATOMS: atom_id res chain seq x y z
N MET A 1 11.37 10.54 22.82
CA MET A 1 10.03 10.98 22.44
C MET A 1 9.86 10.63 20.97
N ALA A 2 9.05 9.60 20.66
CA ALA A 2 8.77 9.23 19.28
C ALA A 2 7.68 10.16 18.75
N ASP A 3 8.05 10.99 17.78
CA ASP A 3 7.15 11.91 17.09
C ASP A 3 6.14 11.07 16.32
N SER A 4 4.91 11.00 16.83
CA SER A 4 3.83 10.28 16.16
C SER A 4 3.37 11.11 14.97
N LEU A 5 3.60 10.59 13.76
CA LEU A 5 3.06 11.17 12.54
C LEU A 5 1.55 11.46 12.73
N PRO A 6 1.05 12.63 12.28
CA PRO A 6 -0.33 13.01 12.48
C PRO A 6 -1.26 11.96 11.87
N ARG A 7 -2.17 11.40 12.68
CA ARG A 7 -3.19 10.46 12.18
C ARG A 7 -4.13 11.21 11.25
N SER A 8 -4.19 10.76 10.01
CA SER A 8 -5.10 11.23 8.97
C SER A 8 -6.55 11.16 9.47
N GLN A 9 -7.30 12.25 9.29
CA GLN A 9 -8.72 12.39 9.61
C GLN A 9 -9.60 11.37 8.86
N PRO A 10 -10.86 11.12 9.30
CA PRO A 10 -11.74 10.19 8.62
C PRO A 10 -12.13 10.75 7.24
N VAL A 11 -11.62 10.12 6.18
CA VAL A 11 -12.02 10.44 4.81
C VAL A 11 -13.23 9.57 4.46
N ALA A 12 -14.28 10.20 3.93
CA ALA A 12 -15.43 9.50 3.39
C ALA A 12 -14.95 8.51 2.30
N GLU A 13 -15.48 7.27 2.31
CA GLU A 13 -15.18 6.19 1.35
C GLU A 13 -13.81 5.48 1.46
N GLY A 14 -13.42 5.04 2.67
CA GLY A 14 -12.41 4.00 2.88
C GLY A 14 -10.94 4.41 2.64
N ARG A 15 -10.00 3.69 3.27
CA ARG A 15 -8.56 4.04 3.28
C ARG A 15 -7.84 3.60 2.00
N THR A 16 -6.84 4.38 1.57
CA THR A 16 -5.83 3.94 0.60
C THR A 16 -4.56 3.49 1.31
N VAL A 17 -4.12 2.26 1.03
CA VAL A 17 -2.93 1.66 1.67
C VAL A 17 -1.85 1.38 0.64
N VAL A 18 -0.62 1.80 0.94
CA VAL A 18 0.56 1.47 0.11
C VAL A 18 1.31 0.31 0.76
N VAL A 19 1.64 -0.72 -0.02
CA VAL A 19 2.40 -1.88 0.46
C VAL A 19 3.67 -2.03 -0.38
N THR A 20 4.82 -1.76 0.22
CA THR A 20 6.13 -2.03 -0.38
C THR A 20 6.59 -3.47 -0.07
N GLY A 21 7.35 -4.09 -0.97
CA GLY A 21 7.71 -5.50 -0.82
C GLY A 21 6.50 -6.42 -1.01
N ALA A 22 5.55 -5.98 -1.84
CA ALA A 22 4.26 -6.61 -2.07
C ALA A 22 4.37 -8.05 -2.60
N ALA A 23 5.41 -8.37 -3.37
CA ALA A 23 5.66 -9.72 -3.87
C ALA A 23 6.32 -10.62 -2.81
N GLY A 24 6.85 -10.03 -1.73
CA GLY A 24 7.47 -10.75 -0.62
C GLY A 24 6.48 -11.54 0.23
N ALA A 25 7.02 -12.42 1.08
CA ALA A 25 6.23 -13.33 1.91
C ALA A 25 5.24 -12.60 2.83
N VAL A 26 5.65 -11.49 3.45
CA VAL A 26 4.78 -10.68 4.30
C VAL A 26 3.81 -9.85 3.45
N GLY A 27 4.30 -9.19 2.39
CA GLY A 27 3.49 -8.38 1.48
C GLY A 27 2.28 -9.14 0.95
N ARG A 28 2.47 -10.36 0.43
CA ARG A 28 1.37 -11.21 -0.04
C ARG A 28 0.30 -11.49 1.02
N ARG A 29 0.71 -11.70 2.28
CA ARG A 29 -0.22 -11.96 3.40
C ARG A 29 -0.96 -10.69 3.83
N VAL A 30 -0.35 -9.54 3.67
CA VAL A 30 -0.94 -8.23 3.93
C VAL A 30 -1.96 -7.91 2.84
N LEU A 31 -1.60 -8.05 1.56
CA LEU A 31 -2.52 -7.83 0.43
C LEU A 31 -3.79 -8.68 0.56
N ALA A 32 -3.64 -9.97 0.85
CA ALA A 32 -4.78 -10.87 1.04
C ALA A 32 -5.73 -10.42 2.17
N ARG A 33 -5.22 -9.75 3.21
CA ARG A 33 -6.03 -9.20 4.30
C ARG A 33 -6.69 -7.88 3.91
N LEU A 34 -5.94 -6.99 3.26
CA LEU A 34 -6.45 -5.67 2.83
C LEU A 34 -7.55 -5.81 1.77
N GLU A 35 -7.48 -6.81 0.90
CA GLU A 35 -8.52 -7.08 -0.09
C GLU A 35 -9.87 -7.37 0.60
N GLN A 36 -9.84 -8.09 1.73
CA GLN A 36 -11.02 -8.45 2.52
C GLN A 36 -11.46 -7.36 3.52
N ASP A 37 -10.65 -6.32 3.74
CA ASP A 37 -10.96 -5.26 4.70
C ASP A 37 -12.00 -4.29 4.09
N PRO A 38 -13.22 -4.19 4.65
CA PRO A 38 -14.24 -3.27 4.15
C PRO A 38 -13.89 -1.80 4.37
N GLY A 39 -12.97 -1.49 5.28
CA GLY A 39 -12.45 -0.15 5.53
C GLY A 39 -11.29 0.25 4.61
N VAL A 40 -10.89 -0.61 3.67
CA VAL A 40 -9.88 -0.35 2.64
C VAL A 40 -10.57 -0.24 1.30
N ALA A 41 -10.43 0.92 0.66
CA ALA A 41 -10.96 1.18 -0.67
C ALA A 41 -9.97 0.78 -1.77
N ARG A 42 -8.67 0.98 -1.51
CA ARG A 42 -7.62 0.77 -2.51
C ARG A 42 -6.30 0.36 -1.86
N VAL A 43 -5.56 -0.49 -2.57
CA VAL A 43 -4.21 -0.90 -2.23
C VAL A 43 -3.28 -0.62 -3.39
N VAL A 44 -2.19 0.09 -3.15
CA VAL A 44 -1.10 0.29 -4.11
C VAL A 44 0.04 -0.64 -3.73
N ALA A 45 0.18 -1.73 -4.48
CA ALA A 45 1.21 -2.74 -4.28
C ALA A 45 2.49 -2.37 -5.05
N ILE A 46 3.57 -2.10 -4.32
CA ILE A 46 4.86 -1.71 -4.89
C ILE A 46 5.88 -2.82 -4.69
N ASP A 47 6.47 -3.28 -5.80
CA ASP A 47 7.58 -4.23 -5.79
C ASP A 47 8.36 -4.17 -7.12
N VAL A 48 9.59 -4.67 -7.13
CA VAL A 48 10.37 -4.88 -8.37
C VAL A 48 9.92 -6.11 -9.13
N ALA A 49 9.39 -7.10 -8.40
CA ALA A 49 8.84 -8.33 -8.92
C ALA A 49 7.32 -8.22 -9.13
N ASP A 50 6.75 -9.12 -9.92
CA ASP A 50 5.31 -9.13 -10.15
C ASP A 50 4.53 -9.59 -8.92
N VAL A 51 3.40 -8.93 -8.70
CA VAL A 51 2.44 -9.23 -7.66
C VAL A 51 1.28 -10.03 -8.28
N ILE A 52 0.60 -10.85 -7.48
CA ILE A 52 -0.45 -11.76 -7.97
C ILE A 52 -1.58 -10.95 -8.65
N PRO A 53 -1.93 -11.25 -9.92
CA PRO A 53 -2.98 -10.54 -10.66
C PRO A 53 -4.38 -10.80 -10.09
N GLY A 54 -5.32 -9.88 -10.38
CA GLY A 54 -6.76 -10.15 -10.25
C GLY A 54 -7.42 -9.79 -8.92
N GLN A 55 -6.78 -8.94 -8.11
CA GLN A 55 -7.36 -8.43 -6.86
C GLN A 55 -8.08 -7.08 -7.12
N PRO A 56 -9.42 -7.00 -6.95
CA PRO A 56 -10.22 -5.81 -7.29
C PRO A 56 -9.75 -4.49 -6.67
N LYS A 57 -9.28 -4.49 -5.42
CA LYS A 57 -8.81 -3.27 -4.75
C LYS A 57 -7.33 -2.96 -5.01
N THR A 58 -6.60 -3.86 -5.67
CA THR A 58 -5.13 -3.80 -5.76
C THR A 58 -4.64 -3.31 -7.12
N GLU A 59 -3.95 -2.18 -7.11
CA GLU A 59 -3.16 -1.69 -8.24
C GLU A 59 -1.69 -2.05 -8.03
N GLN A 60 -1.08 -2.72 -9.01
CA GLN A 60 0.36 -3.02 -8.98
C GLN A 60 1.15 -1.88 -9.62
N ARG A 61 2.22 -1.45 -8.93
CA ARG A 61 3.24 -0.56 -9.48
C ARG A 61 4.59 -1.23 -9.38
N ARG A 62 5.18 -1.51 -10.54
CA ARG A 62 6.52 -2.06 -10.61
C ARG A 62 7.54 -0.93 -10.43
N LEU A 63 8.31 -0.98 -9.35
CA LEU A 63 9.26 0.09 -9.03
C LEU A 63 10.36 -0.43 -8.11
N ASP A 64 11.60 -0.05 -8.43
CA ASP A 64 12.74 -0.26 -7.56
C ASP A 64 12.87 0.89 -6.56
N LEU A 65 12.54 0.59 -5.30
CA LEU A 65 12.63 1.54 -4.20
C LEU A 65 14.06 1.95 -3.86
N ALA A 66 15.07 1.17 -4.25
CA ALA A 66 16.47 1.55 -4.06
C ALA A 66 16.91 2.68 -5.01
N LEU A 67 16.18 2.86 -6.12
CA LEU A 67 16.49 3.84 -7.16
C LEU A 67 15.45 4.97 -7.24
N ALA A 68 14.30 4.81 -6.57
CA ALA A 68 13.20 5.74 -6.64
C ALA A 68 13.16 6.75 -5.49
N ASP A 69 12.55 7.90 -5.74
CA ASP A 69 12.24 8.91 -4.73
C ASP A 69 11.03 8.46 -3.88
N ALA A 70 11.30 7.70 -2.82
CA ALA A 70 10.29 7.16 -1.90
C ALA A 70 9.32 8.21 -1.34
N PRO A 71 9.74 9.42 -0.92
CA PRO A 71 8.85 10.52 -0.54
C PRO A 71 7.75 10.84 -1.57
N ALA A 72 8.07 10.85 -2.86
CA ALA A 72 7.09 11.15 -3.90
C ALA A 72 6.02 10.06 -4.03
N LEU A 73 6.38 8.79 -3.78
CA LEU A 73 5.50 7.63 -3.88
C LEU A 73 4.49 7.54 -2.73
N LEU A 74 4.84 8.08 -1.57
CA LEU A 74 4.05 7.94 -0.34
C LEU A 74 3.13 9.14 -0.07
N LYS A 75 3.16 10.18 -0.92
CA LYS A 75 2.40 11.43 -0.72
C LYS A 75 0.89 11.25 -0.56
N SER A 76 0.31 10.17 -1.08
CA SER A 76 -1.12 9.87 -1.00
C SER A 76 -1.45 8.66 -0.12
N ALA A 77 -0.50 8.19 0.70
CA ALA A 77 -0.73 7.09 1.61
C ALA A 77 -1.38 7.60 2.91
N ASP A 78 -2.48 6.97 3.33
CA ASP A 78 -3.23 7.40 4.52
C ASP A 78 -2.77 6.69 5.82
N THR A 79 -1.87 5.71 5.72
CA THR A 79 -1.53 4.73 6.77
C THR A 79 -0.11 4.22 6.62
#